data_AF-A0A0R3MJK0-F1
#
_entry.id   AF-A0A0R3MJK0-F1
#
_cell.length_a   1.000
_cell.length_b   1.000
_cell.length_c   1.000
_cell.angle_alpha   90.00
_cell.angle_beta   90.00
_cell.angle_gamma   90.00
#
_symmetry.space_group_name_H-M   'P 1'
#
loop_
_entity.id
_entity.type
_entity.pdbx_description
1 polymer ?
#
loop_
_entity_poly.entity_id
_entity_poly.type
_entity_poly.pdbx_seq_one_letter_code
_entity_poly.pdbx_strand_id
1 'polypeptide(L)'
;MDAGPMLRRVKLMNPFEIVQDRIAPERPQPQPVEPKIVNRTARATPVCAACGSDDIICHATAQWSNEAQEWQLANTFNQPARCNTCHSDCNLVWLTLN
;
A
#
# COMPACT_ATOMS: atom_id res chain seq x y z
N MET A 1 -43.89 6.30 -22.61
CA MET A 1 -42.80 5.39 -23.01
C MET A 1 -41.51 6.09 -22.68
N ASP A 2 -40.91 5.82 -21.51
CA ASP A 2 -39.56 6.29 -21.21
C ASP A 2 -38.94 5.35 -20.18
N ALA A 3 -37.86 4.67 -20.56
CA ALA A 3 -37.06 3.84 -19.68
C ALA A 3 -35.59 4.14 -19.99
N GLY A 4 -34.97 4.94 -19.10
CA GLY A 4 -33.56 5.30 -19.18
C GLY A 4 -32.62 4.09 -19.06
N PRO A 5 -31.34 4.24 -19.49
CA PRO A 5 -30.42 3.13 -19.58
C PRO A 5 -30.01 2.61 -18.19
N MET A 6 -30.35 1.36 -17.92
CA MET A 6 -29.85 0.59 -16.78
C MET A 6 -28.35 0.29 -16.99
N LEU A 7 -27.49 1.03 -16.32
CA LEU A 7 -26.07 0.67 -16.21
C LEU A 7 -25.99 -0.70 -15.52
N ARG A 8 -25.62 -1.73 -16.30
CA ARG A 8 -25.41 -3.08 -15.79
C ARG A 8 -24.34 -3.01 -14.70
N ARG A 9 -24.75 -3.38 -13.49
CA ARG A 9 -23.88 -3.55 -12.31
C ARG A 9 -22.88 -4.67 -12.61
N VAL A 10 -21.78 -4.35 -13.29
CA VAL A 10 -20.61 -5.22 -13.35
C VAL A 10 -20.19 -5.39 -11.90
N LYS A 11 -20.36 -6.60 -11.35
CA LYS A 11 -19.86 -6.93 -10.02
C LYS A 11 -18.34 -6.73 -10.07
N LEU A 12 -17.87 -5.61 -9.53
CA LEU A 12 -16.50 -5.42 -9.10
C LEU A 12 -16.27 -6.43 -7.96
N MET A 13 -16.00 -7.69 -8.32
CA MET A 13 -15.57 -8.68 -7.35
C MET A 13 -14.13 -8.39 -6.99
N ASN A 14 -13.86 -8.39 -5.69
CA ASN A 14 -12.52 -8.20 -5.17
C ASN A 14 -11.65 -9.40 -5.59
N PRO A 15 -10.55 -9.20 -6.33
CA PRO A 15 -9.67 -10.29 -6.79
C PRO A 15 -9.04 -11.10 -5.64
N PHE A 16 -9.13 -10.63 -4.39
CA PHE A 16 -8.64 -11.36 -3.22
C PHE A 16 -9.46 -12.58 -2.80
N GLU A 17 -10.69 -12.80 -3.32
CA GLU A 17 -11.46 -14.00 -2.96
C GLU A 17 -11.09 -15.27 -3.76
N ILE A 18 -10.25 -15.17 -4.80
CA ILE A 18 -10.08 -16.26 -5.78
C ILE A 18 -8.94 -17.25 -5.45
N VAL A 19 -8.05 -16.94 -4.51
CA VAL A 19 -6.74 -17.64 -4.42
C VAL A 19 -6.60 -18.59 -3.21
N GLN A 20 -7.67 -18.96 -2.50
CA GLN A 20 -7.54 -19.86 -1.35
C GLN A 20 -7.50 -21.37 -1.66
N ASP A 21 -7.60 -21.79 -2.92
CA ASP A 21 -7.72 -23.22 -3.23
C ASP A 21 -6.92 -23.61 -4.48
N ARG A 22 -5.62 -23.91 -4.30
CA ARG A 22 -4.78 -24.80 -5.15
C ARG A 22 -3.31 -24.74 -4.72
N ILE A 23 -2.94 -25.55 -3.73
CA ILE A 23 -1.55 -25.95 -3.51
C ILE A 23 -1.28 -27.14 -4.44
N ALA A 24 -0.38 -26.95 -5.41
CA ALA A 24 0.31 -28.04 -6.11
C ALA A 24 1.81 -27.71 -6.20
N PRO A 25 2.72 -28.70 -6.07
CA PRO A 25 4.15 -28.43 -5.93
C PRO A 25 4.82 -28.08 -7.28
N GLU A 26 5.52 -26.94 -7.30
CA GLU A 26 6.18 -26.36 -8.47
C GLU A 26 7.62 -26.92 -8.67
N ARG A 27 8.03 -27.18 -9.91
CA ARG A 27 9.43 -27.49 -10.27
C ARG A 27 10.23 -26.19 -10.42
N PRO A 28 11.53 -26.14 -10.08
CA PRO A 28 12.29 -24.89 -10.13
C PRO A 28 12.60 -24.47 -11.58
N GLN A 29 12.17 -23.27 -11.96
CA GLN A 29 12.53 -22.61 -13.21
C GLN A 29 13.48 -21.44 -12.91
N PRO A 30 14.62 -21.29 -13.62
CA PRO A 30 15.63 -20.28 -13.30
C PRO A 30 15.12 -18.87 -13.63
N GLN A 31 15.02 -18.00 -12.62
CA GLN A 31 14.57 -16.62 -12.76
C GLN A 31 15.70 -15.72 -13.32
N PRO A 32 15.39 -14.79 -14.26
CA PRO A 32 16.35 -13.80 -14.75
C PRO A 32 16.74 -12.81 -13.64
N VAL A 33 18.04 -12.53 -13.53
CA VAL A 33 18.61 -11.65 -12.51
C VAL A 33 18.28 -10.19 -12.85
N GLU A 34 17.28 -9.63 -12.18
CA GLU A 34 16.99 -8.19 -12.27
C GLU A 34 18.12 -7.36 -11.63
N PRO A 35 18.49 -6.21 -12.24
CA PRO A 35 19.55 -5.36 -11.74
C PRO A 35 19.16 -4.76 -10.40
N LYS A 36 19.89 -5.16 -9.35
CA LYS A 36 19.75 -4.68 -7.99
C LYS A 36 20.18 -3.21 -7.93
N ILE A 37 19.24 -2.28 -8.12
CA ILE A 37 19.47 -0.85 -7.89
C ILE A 37 19.72 -0.66 -6.39
N VAL A 38 20.99 -0.55 -6.02
CA VAL A 38 21.38 -0.29 -4.63
C VAL A 38 21.26 1.20 -4.37
N ASN A 39 20.02 1.65 -4.12
CA ASN A 39 19.78 3.02 -3.68
C ASN A 39 20.28 3.15 -2.23
N ARG A 40 21.51 3.66 -2.05
CA ARG A 40 22.08 4.01 -0.73
C ARG A 40 21.45 5.31 -0.21
N THR A 41 20.14 5.44 -0.31
CA THR A 41 19.41 6.56 0.27
C THR A 41 19.50 6.42 1.79
N ALA A 42 19.95 7.48 2.48
CA ALA A 42 19.93 7.53 3.93
C ALA A 42 18.52 7.13 4.41
N ARG A 43 18.43 6.10 5.24
CA ARG A 43 17.13 5.63 5.73
C ARG A 43 16.56 6.72 6.63
N ALA A 44 15.29 7.07 6.44
CA ALA A 44 14.60 8.02 7.29
C ALA A 44 13.35 7.36 7.87
N THR A 45 13.05 7.64 9.14
CA THR A 45 11.86 7.15 9.83
C THR A 45 10.94 8.32 10.17
N PRO A 46 9.65 8.27 9.80
CA PRO A 46 8.69 9.28 10.23
C PRO A 46 8.33 9.05 11.70
N VAL A 47 8.33 10.13 12.49
CA VAL A 47 7.92 10.11 13.90
C VAL A 47 6.88 11.19 14.19
N CYS A 48 6.09 10.98 15.24
CA CYS A 48 5.11 11.93 15.74
C CYS A 48 5.81 13.19 16.25
N ALA A 49 5.44 14.35 15.74
CA ALA A 49 5.99 15.63 16.20
C ALA A 49 5.71 15.93 17.69
N ALA A 50 4.67 15.32 18.28
CA ALA A 50 4.24 15.60 19.65
C ALA A 50 4.95 14.73 20.70
N CYS A 51 5.16 13.44 20.41
CA CYS A 51 5.71 12.50 21.40
C CYS A 51 6.99 11.76 20.93
N GLY A 52 7.39 11.92 19.67
CA GLY A 52 8.57 11.28 19.10
C GLY A 52 8.42 9.79 18.77
N SER A 53 7.24 9.20 18.98
CA SER A 53 6.96 7.81 18.62
C SER A 53 6.95 7.60 17.10
N ASP A 54 7.42 6.44 16.63
CA ASP A 54 7.36 5.98 15.25
C ASP A 54 6.11 5.11 14.95
N ASP A 55 5.25 4.89 15.95
CA ASP A 55 3.98 4.16 15.80
C ASP A 55 2.89 5.07 15.23
N ILE A 56 2.90 5.20 13.90
CA ILE A 56 2.10 6.13 13.11
C ILE A 56 1.14 5.38 12.17
N ILE A 57 -0.13 5.79 12.18
CA ILE A 57 -1.16 5.37 11.22
C ILE A 57 -1.42 6.51 10.23
N CYS A 58 -1.39 6.24 8.93
CA CYS A 58 -1.82 7.17 7.91
C CYS A 58 -2.87 6.55 6.99
N HIS A 59 -3.74 7.39 6.43
CA HIS A 59 -4.68 6.96 5.41
C HIS A 59 -4.00 7.01 4.04
N ALA A 60 -4.09 5.90 3.31
CA ALA A 60 -3.52 5.78 1.99
C ALA A 60 -4.47 5.07 1.02
N THR A 61 -4.27 5.34 -0.26
CA THR A 61 -4.95 4.65 -1.35
C THR A 61 -3.96 3.67 -1.99
N ALA A 62 -4.38 2.41 -2.09
CA ALA A 62 -3.72 1.43 -2.92
C ALA A 62 -4.44 1.31 -4.27
N GLN A 63 -3.68 1.10 -5.33
CA GLN A 63 -4.18 0.86 -6.68
C GLN A 63 -3.70 -0.50 -7.17
N TRP A 64 -4.56 -1.24 -7.87
CA TRP A 64 -4.17 -2.47 -8.53
C TRP A 64 -3.32 -2.15 -9.77
N SER A 65 -2.09 -2.67 -9.80
CA SER A 65 -1.22 -2.62 -10.98
C SER A 65 -1.44 -3.86 -11.83
N ASN A 66 -1.94 -3.69 -13.04
CA ASN A 66 -2.08 -4.81 -13.98
C ASN A 66 -0.74 -5.33 -14.50
N GLU A 67 0.29 -4.48 -14.53
CA GLU A 67 1.63 -4.88 -14.98
C GLU A 67 2.34 -5.72 -13.92
N ALA A 68 2.33 -5.24 -12.67
CA ALA A 68 2.96 -5.94 -11.56
C ALA A 68 2.05 -7.03 -10.93
N GLN A 69 0.78 -7.10 -11.35
CA GLN A 69 -0.23 -8.02 -10.79
C GLN A 69 -0.32 -7.97 -9.26
N GLU A 70 -0.17 -6.77 -8.70
CA GLU A 70 -0.17 -6.53 -7.25
C GLU A 70 -0.81 -5.18 -6.89
N TRP A 71 -1.14 -5.01 -5.61
CA TRP A 71 -1.56 -3.72 -5.08
C TRP A 71 -0.34 -2.86 -4.76
N GLN A 72 -0.33 -1.65 -5.28
CA GLN A 72 0.73 -0.68 -5.08
C GLN A 72 0.18 0.56 -4.39
N LEU A 73 0.98 1.15 -3.49
CA LEU A 73 0.63 2.39 -2.81
C LEU A 73 0.60 3.53 -3.84
N ALA A 74 -0.57 4.12 -4.08
CA ALA A 74 -0.75 5.16 -5.08
C ALA A 74 -0.61 6.56 -4.47
N ASN A 75 -1.15 6.77 -3.27
CA ASN A 75 -1.06 8.05 -2.60
C ASN A 75 -1.24 7.91 -1.08
N THR A 76 -0.56 8.75 -0.32
CA THR A 76 -0.86 9.02 1.08
C THR A 76 -1.55 10.38 1.15
N PHE A 77 -2.73 10.46 1.76
CA PHE A 77 -3.45 11.74 1.80
C PHE A 77 -2.70 12.74 2.69
N ASN A 78 -2.78 14.04 2.37
CA ASN A 78 -2.32 15.15 3.21
C ASN A 78 -3.15 15.34 4.51
N GLN A 79 -3.90 14.32 4.92
CA GLN A 79 -4.60 14.29 6.21
C GLN A 79 -3.55 14.07 7.32
N PRO A 80 -3.74 14.66 8.52
CA PRO A 80 -2.80 14.44 9.61
C PRO A 80 -2.74 12.94 9.95
N ALA A 81 -1.54 12.44 10.18
CA ALA A 81 -1.34 11.06 10.57
C ALA A 81 -1.74 10.88 12.04
N ARG A 82 -2.24 9.71 12.42
CA ARG A 82 -2.62 9.43 13.80
C ARG A 82 -1.50 8.68 14.51
N CYS A 83 -1.07 9.16 15.67
CA CYS A 83 -0.10 8.43 16.48
C CYS A 83 -0.82 7.44 17.41
N ASN A 84 -0.40 6.18 17.45
CA ASN A 84 -0.96 5.17 18.35
C ASN A 84 -0.52 5.34 19.81
N THR A 85 0.59 6.05 20.05
CA THR A 85 1.12 6.24 21.41
C THR A 85 0.42 7.38 22.15
N CYS A 86 0.27 8.56 21.52
CA CYS A 86 -0.40 9.71 22.13
C CYS A 86 -1.84 9.90 21.64
N HIS A 87 -2.32 9.06 20.72
CA HIS A 87 -3.68 9.06 20.16
C HIS A 87 -4.13 10.38 19.51
N SER A 88 -3.19 11.29 19.25
CA SER A 88 -3.45 12.57 18.60
C SER A 88 -3.26 12.46 17.09
N ASP A 89 -4.05 13.25 16.37
CA ASP A 89 -3.73 13.59 14.99
C ASP A 89 -2.49 14.49 15.00
N CYS A 90 -1.45 14.09 14.28
CA CYS A 90 -0.11 14.65 14.38
C CYS A 90 0.52 14.91 13.01
N ASN A 91 1.38 15.92 12.99
CA ASN A 91 2.32 16.12 11.91
C ASN A 91 3.50 15.16 12.07
N LEU A 92 4.12 14.80 10.95
CA LEU A 92 5.28 13.93 10.90
C LEU A 92 6.57 14.73 10.83
N VAL A 93 7.55 14.28 11.62
CA VAL A 93 8.95 14.72 11.51
C VAL A 93 9.76 13.53 10.99
N TRP A 94 10.62 13.74 10.00
CA TRP A 94 11.48 12.68 9.47
C TRP A 94 12.83 12.73 10.16
N LEU A 95 13.19 11.63 10.84
CA LEU A 95 14.51 11.46 11.45
C LEU A 95 15.38 10.63 10.52
N THR A 96 16.56 11.15 10.18
CA THR A 96 17.59 10.39 9.45
C THR A 96 18.23 9.37 10.37
N LEU A 97 18.23 8.11 9.95
CA LEU A 97 18.96 7.03 10.59
C LEU A 97 20.40 7.04 10.03
N ASN A 98 21.34 7.49 10.86
CA ASN A 98 22.78 7.48 10.55
C ASN A 98 23.35 6.06 10.57
#